data_AF-A0A9X8VGR5-F1
#
_entry.id   AF-A0A9X8VGR5-F1
#
_cell.length_a   1.000
_cell.length_b   1.000
_cell.length_c   1.000
_cell.angle_alpha   90.00
_cell.angle_beta   90.00
_cell.angle_gamma   90.00
#
_symmetry.space_group_name_H-M   'P 1'
#
loop_
_entity.id
_entity.type
_entity.pdbx_description
1 polymer ?
#
loop_
_entity_poly.entity_id
_entity_poly.type
_entity_poly.pdbx_seq_one_letter_code
_entity_poly.pdbx_strand_id
1 'polypeptide(L)' 'GMAFRQGKTQVNNAVSVDEKDIEAFKKLNDRGIELEVRKVSSDSRLKMMDLINKLN' A
#
# COMPACT_ATOMS: atom_id res chain seq x y z
N GLY A 1 -9.02 1.96 -7.24
CA GLY A 1 -8.57 2.92 -6.22
C GLY A 1 -9.24 2.58 -4.91
N MET A 2 -8.52 2.61 -3.80
CA MET A 2 -9.10 2.44 -2.47
C MET A 2 -9.49 3.82 -1.96
N ALA A 3 -10.78 4.08 -1.81
CA ALA A 3 -11.28 5.37 -1.37
C ALA A 3 -10.86 5.65 0.08
N PHE A 4 -10.39 6.87 0.34
CA PHE A 4 -10.09 7.34 1.69
C PHE A 4 -11.35 7.30 2.55
N ARG A 5 -11.21 6.78 3.77
CA ARG A 5 -12.27 6.75 4.78
C ARG A 5 -11.65 7.08 6.13
N GLN A 6 -12.38 7.85 6.95
CA GLN A 6 -11.90 8.31 8.25
C GLN A 6 -11.48 7.09 9.11
N GLY A 7 -10.21 7.04 9.52
CA GLY A 7 -9.59 5.87 10.17
C GLY A 7 -8.62 5.07 9.29
N LYS A 8 -8.50 5.37 7.99
CA LYS A 8 -7.46 4.79 7.12
C LYS A 8 -6.27 5.73 6.98
N THR A 9 -5.07 5.18 7.00
CA THR A 9 -3.82 5.89 6.76
C THR A 9 -3.60 6.01 5.26
N GLN A 10 -3.46 7.25 4.78
CA GLN A 10 -3.19 7.50 3.37
C GLN A 10 -1.72 7.23 3.06
N VAL A 11 -1.42 6.07 2.47
CA VAL A 11 -0.06 5.71 2.01
C VAL A 11 0.36 6.44 0.75
N ASN A 12 -0.60 6.82 -0.10
CA ASN A 12 -0.34 7.54 -1.34
C ASN A 12 -1.60 8.32 -1.77
N ASN A 13 -1.47 9.30 -2.66
CA ASN A 13 -2.58 10.09 -3.21
C ASN A 13 -3.72 9.26 -3.83
N ALA A 14 -3.48 7.99 -4.17
CA ALA A 14 -4.47 7.10 -4.76
C ALA A 14 -4.83 5.89 -3.88
N VAL A 15 -4.16 5.70 -2.74
CA VAL A 15 -4.28 4.50 -1.91
C VAL A 15 -4.29 4.86 -0.42
N SER A 16 -5.34 4.43 0.26
CA SER A 16 -5.47 4.51 1.72
C SER A 16 -5.62 3.10 2.27
N VAL A 17 -4.87 2.79 3.31
CA VAL A 17 -4.84 1.47 3.97
C VAL A 17 -5.16 1.60 5.44
N ASP A 18 -5.80 0.59 6.01
CA ASP A 18 -5.93 0.44 7.45
C ASP A 18 -4.98 -0.62 8.01
N GLU A 19 -5.00 -0.80 9.33
CA GLU A 19 -4.14 -1.77 10.03
C GLU A 19 -4.37 -3.21 9.55
N LYS A 20 -5.61 -3.60 9.21
CA LYS A 20 -5.90 -4.93 8.67
C LYS A 20 -5.34 -5.09 7.26
N ASP A 21 -5.44 -4.04 6.45
CA ASP A 21 -4.81 -4.00 5.12
C ASP A 21 -3.29 -4.19 5.25
N ILE A 22 -2.63 -3.48 6.17
CA ILE A 22 -1.18 -3.59 6.44
C ILE A 22 -0.81 -5.03 6.85
N GLU A 23 -1.57 -5.64 7.76
CA GLU A 23 -1.36 -7.04 8.17
C GLU A 23 -1.50 -8.02 6.99
N ALA A 24 -2.51 -7.82 6.14
CA ALA A 24 -2.71 -8.63 4.95
C ALA A 24 -1.54 -8.49 3.96
N PHE A 25 -1.08 -7.26 3.72
CA PHE A 25 0.08 -7.01 2.85
C PHE A 25 1.36 -7.62 3.41
N LYS A 26 1.58 -7.59 4.72
CA LYS A 26 2.70 -8.28 5.37
C LYS A 26 2.63 -9.80 5.15
N LYS A 27 1.46 -10.42 5.35
CA LYS A 27 1.26 -11.86 5.11
C LYS A 27 1.44 -12.25 3.64
N LEU A 28 1.03 -11.40 2.70
CA LEU A 28 1.24 -11.63 1.27
C LEU A 28 2.72 -11.52 0.89
N ASN A 29 3.43 -10.54 1.43
CA ASN A 29 4.87 -10.38 1.21
C ASN A 29 5.68 -11.53 1.82
N ASP A 30 5.29 -12.02 3.00
CA ASP A 30 5.88 -13.21 3.63
C ASP A 30 5.75 -14.47 2.75
N ARG A 31 4.65 -14.57 2.00
CA ARG A 31 4.44 -15.61 0.97
C ARG A 31 5.23 -15.38 -0.32
N GLY A 32 6.04 -14.32 -0.41
CA GLY A 32 6.80 -13.96 -1.60
C GLY A 32 5.96 -13.30 -2.70
N ILE A 33 4.77 -12.78 -2.38
CA ILE A 33 3.92 -12.08 -3.35
C ILE A 33 4.37 -10.61 -3.39
N GLU A 34 4.91 -10.18 -4.52
CA GLU A 34 5.28 -8.77 -4.73
C GLU A 34 4.04 -7.90 -4.89
N LEU A 35 3.93 -6.88 -4.03
CA LEU A 35 2.86 -5.90 -4.04
C LEU A 35 3.39 -4.59 -4.61
N GLU A 36 3.04 -4.31 -5.86
CA GLU A 36 3.41 -3.07 -6.56
C GLU A 36 2.23 -2.10 -6.65
N VAL A 37 2.49 -0.84 -6.32
CA VAL A 37 1.56 0.29 -6.47
C VAL A 37 2.10 1.23 -7.54
N ARG A 38 1.26 1.57 -8.50
CA ARG A 38 1.52 2.63 -9.49
C ARG A 38 0.25 3.41 -9.78
N LYS A 39 0.38 4.72 -9.93
CA LYS A 39 -0.74 5.62 -10.28
C LYS A 39 -1.14 5.46 -11.75
N VAL A 40 -0.15 5.34 -12.61
CA VAL A 40 -0.30 5.14 -14.07
C VAL A 40 0.79 4.19 -14.56
N SER A 41 0.59 3.56 -15.70
CA SER A 41 1.54 2.58 -16.26
C SER A 41 2.93 3.18 -16.56
N SER A 42 3.02 4.51 -16.73
CA SER A 42 4.26 5.26 -16.95
C SER A 42 4.99 5.67 -15.68
N ASP A 43 4.37 5.50 -14.50
CA ASP A 43 4.97 5.89 -13.23
C ASP A 43 5.94 4.81 -12.71
N SER A 44 6.86 5.21 -11.84
CA SER A 44 7.79 4.26 -11.25
C SER A 44 7.06 3.28 -10.34
N ARG A 45 7.44 2.00 -10.40
CA ARG A 45 6.83 0.97 -9.59
C ARG A 45 7.24 1.20 -8.13
N LEU A 46 6.28 1.48 -7.27
CA LEU A 46 6.50 1.66 -5.84
C LEU A 46 6.09 0.37 -5.13
N LYS A 47 6.92 -0.12 -4.21
CA LYS A 47 6.56 -1.28 -3.40
C LYS A 47 5.58 -0.85 -2.31
N MET A 48 4.48 -1.59 -2.16
CA MET A 48 3.46 -1.33 -1.13
C MET A 48 4.08 -1.29 0.27
N MET A 49 5.03 -2.18 0.55
CA MET A 49 5.77 -2.21 1.82
C MET A 49 6.62 -0.96 2.06
N ASP A 50 7.21 -0.38 1.01
CA ASP A 50 8.01 0.83 1.14
C ASP A 50 7.14 2.01 1.59
N LEU A 51 5.93 2.12 1.00
CA LEU A 51 4.95 3.11 1.38
C LEU A 51 4.46 2.94 2.83
N ILE A 52 4.27 1.69 3.28
CA ILE A 52 3.87 1.39 4.66
C ILE A 52 5.00 1.71 5.64
N ASN A 53 6.25 1.35 5.33
CA ASN A 53 7.40 1.67 6.18
C ASN A 53 7.65 3.17 6.30
N LYS A 54 7.35 3.94 5.25
CA LYS A 54 7.56 5.41 5.22
C LYS A 54 6.56 6.19 6.08
N LEU A 55 5.49 5.55 6.54
CA LEU A 55 4.51 6.14 7.47
C LEU A 55 4.95 6.11 8.93
N ASN A 56 6.07 5.44 9.23
CA ASN A 56 6.59 5.18 10.56
C ASN A 56 7.84 6.01 10.84
#